data_AF-A0A6T5Y014-F1
#
_entry.id   AF-A0A6T5Y014-F1
#
_cell.length_a   1.000
_cell.length_b   1.000
_cell.length_c   1.000
_cell.angle_alpha   90.00
_cell.angle_beta   90.00
_cell.angle_gamma   90.00
#
_symmetry.space_group_name_H-M   'P 1'
#
loop_
_entity.id
_entity.type
_entity.pdbx_description
1 polymer ?
#
loop_
_entity_poly.entity_id
_entity_poly.type
_entity_poly.pdbx_seq_one_letter_code
_entity_poly.pdbx_strand_id
1 'polypeptide(L)'
;MNARRHVNSPDRARGNARVPDFMDIAGISPLSSSIEIALGAGRAGLLLIEAALPEAAVETEWSPAYSEAWRNVVKTATGPSTLMACAFLLEEHLDPEWLDPHMNHLLSCLPQRWKAIREATASSLCLRIFMLDQSIHYNANEHLNRVANKNAAVSSSNGI
;
A
#
# COMPACT_ATOMS: atom_id res chain seq x y z
N MET A 1 -9.65 -3.17 -5.86
CA MET A 1 -8.26 -3.14 -5.39
C MET A 1 -7.43 -4.18 -6.12
N ASN A 2 -6.29 -3.78 -6.67
CA ASN A 2 -5.36 -4.63 -7.41
C ASN A 2 -4.64 -5.62 -6.49
N ALA A 3 -4.26 -5.17 -5.29
CA ALA A 3 -3.62 -5.99 -4.25
C ALA A 3 -4.26 -7.36 -4.06
N ARG A 4 -5.61 -7.44 -4.06
CA ARG A 4 -6.39 -8.67 -3.88
C ARG A 4 -5.95 -9.82 -4.80
N ARG A 5 -5.53 -9.53 -6.03
CA ARG A 5 -5.12 -10.53 -7.01
C ARG A 5 -3.74 -11.13 -6.71
N HIS A 6 -2.96 -10.45 -5.87
CA HIS A 6 -1.53 -10.74 -5.64
C HIS A 6 -1.22 -11.16 -4.20
N VAL A 7 -2.20 -11.14 -3.29
CA VAL A 7 -2.04 -11.56 -1.89
C VAL A 7 -1.47 -12.98 -1.73
N ASN A 8 -1.79 -13.88 -2.67
CA ASN A 8 -1.35 -15.28 -2.63
C ASN A 8 -0.23 -15.58 -3.64
N SER A 9 0.35 -14.55 -4.28
CA SER A 9 1.50 -14.73 -5.15
C SER A 9 2.74 -15.12 -4.32
N PRO A 10 3.72 -15.82 -4.92
CA PRO A 10 5.01 -16.08 -4.27
C PRO A 10 5.76 -14.76 -4.00
N ASP A 11 6.79 -14.83 -3.16
CA ASP A 11 7.76 -13.74 -2.92
C ASP A 11 7.11 -12.43 -2.44
N ARG A 12 6.30 -12.52 -1.39
CA ARG A 12 5.69 -11.35 -0.73
C ARG A 12 6.59 -10.88 0.41
N ALA A 13 6.63 -9.57 0.64
CA ALA A 13 7.37 -8.93 1.74
C ALA A 13 7.01 -9.48 3.13
N ARG A 14 5.77 -9.94 3.31
CA ARG A 14 5.32 -10.60 4.54
C ARG A 14 5.97 -11.97 4.81
N GLY A 15 6.68 -12.55 3.83
CA GLY A 15 7.19 -13.92 3.86
C GLY A 15 6.10 -14.94 4.16
N ASN A 16 6.32 -15.75 5.20
CA ASN A 16 5.40 -16.82 5.63
C ASN A 16 4.27 -16.36 6.56
N ALA A 17 4.14 -15.05 6.83
CA ALA A 17 3.07 -14.54 7.67
C ALA A 17 1.69 -14.81 7.05
N ARG A 18 0.71 -15.16 7.90
CA ARG A 18 -0.65 -15.45 7.45
C ARG A 18 -1.33 -14.19 6.90
N VAL A 19 -2.13 -14.39 5.87
CA VAL A 19 -3.05 -13.36 5.34
C VAL A 19 -4.05 -12.99 6.44
N PRO A 20 -4.25 -11.69 6.75
CA PRO A 20 -5.29 -11.27 7.68
C PRO A 20 -6.69 -11.61 7.15
N ASP A 21 -7.64 -11.89 8.04
CA ASP A 21 -9.05 -11.97 7.65
C ASP A 21 -9.58 -10.56 7.40
N PHE A 22 -9.55 -10.15 6.13
CA PHE A 22 -9.97 -8.80 5.73
C PHE A 22 -11.46 -8.55 5.97
N MET A 23 -12.29 -9.59 5.97
CA MET A 23 -13.73 -9.43 6.20
C MET A 23 -14.03 -9.18 7.67
N ASP A 24 -13.38 -9.94 8.55
CA ASP A 24 -13.45 -9.72 9.99
C ASP A 24 -12.92 -8.33 10.37
N ILE A 25 -11.79 -7.92 9.79
CA ILE A 25 -11.18 -6.60 10.04
C ILE A 25 -12.04 -5.46 9.52
N ALA A 26 -12.72 -5.64 8.38
CA ALA A 26 -13.69 -4.67 7.90
C ALA A 26 -14.85 -4.50 8.89
N GLY A 27 -15.17 -5.54 9.66
CA GLY A 27 -16.06 -5.47 10.83
C GLY A 27 -17.44 -4.92 10.48
N ILE A 28 -17.92 -5.22 9.27
CA ILE A 28 -19.15 -4.63 8.74
C ILE A 28 -20.35 -5.34 9.39
N SER A 29 -21.04 -4.64 10.28
CA SER A 29 -22.32 -5.05 10.85
C SER A 29 -23.46 -4.31 10.15
N PRO A 30 -24.67 -4.88 10.02
CA PRO A 30 -25.84 -4.16 9.52
C PRO A 30 -26.18 -2.88 10.31
N LEU A 31 -25.68 -2.77 11.55
CA LEU A 31 -25.86 -1.61 12.43
C LEU A 31 -24.72 -0.60 12.35
N SER A 32 -23.66 -0.90 11.59
CA SER A 32 -22.51 -0.01 11.45
C SER A 32 -22.89 1.25 10.71
N SER A 33 -22.46 2.39 11.25
CA SER A 33 -22.53 3.67 10.57
C SER A 33 -21.63 3.71 9.32
N SER A 34 -21.93 4.61 8.38
CA SER A 34 -21.14 4.77 7.16
C SER A 34 -19.66 5.06 7.45
N ILE A 35 -19.38 5.77 8.55
CA ILE A 35 -18.01 6.08 8.97
C ILE A 35 -17.28 4.84 9.47
N GLU A 36 -17.92 4.00 10.29
CA GLU A 36 -17.34 2.74 10.77
C GLU A 36 -17.05 1.79 9.62
N ILE A 37 -17.97 1.70 8.66
CA ILE A 37 -17.78 0.89 7.44
C ILE A 37 -16.56 1.40 6.65
N ALA A 38 -16.44 2.72 6.47
CA ALA A 38 -15.32 3.29 5.73
C ALA A 38 -13.98 3.08 6.45
N LEU A 39 -13.93 3.18 7.78
CA LEU A 39 -12.74 2.92 8.58
C LEU A 39 -12.37 1.43 8.59
N GLY A 40 -13.36 0.55 8.69
CA GLY A 40 -13.18 -0.90 8.50
C GLY A 40 -12.60 -1.23 7.13
N ALA A 41 -13.18 -0.68 6.07
CA ALA A 41 -12.67 -0.84 4.71
C ALA A 41 -11.25 -0.27 4.55
N GLY A 42 -10.94 0.87 5.18
CA GLY A 42 -9.60 1.46 5.19
C GLY A 42 -8.56 0.55 5.86
N ARG A 43 -8.88 -0.02 7.03
CA ARG A 43 -8.03 -1.00 7.72
C ARG A 43 -7.77 -2.23 6.87
N ALA A 44 -8.84 -2.82 6.35
CA ALA A 44 -8.76 -3.99 5.48
C ALA A 44 -7.95 -3.68 4.22
N GLY A 45 -8.14 -2.51 3.61
CA GLY A 45 -7.42 -2.07 2.42
C GLY A 45 -5.92 -1.90 2.65
N LEU A 46 -5.50 -1.24 3.73
CA LEU A 46 -4.08 -1.10 4.07
C LEU A 46 -3.40 -2.45 4.31
N LEU A 47 -4.04 -3.32 5.09
CA LEU A 47 -3.51 -4.66 5.35
C LEU A 47 -3.49 -5.52 4.08
N LEU A 48 -4.45 -5.32 3.18
CA LEU A 48 -4.50 -6.01 1.89
C LEU A 48 -3.34 -5.59 0.99
N ILE A 49 -3.04 -4.29 0.91
CA ILE A 49 -1.90 -3.75 0.17
C ILE A 49 -0.61 -4.35 0.74
N GLU A 50 -0.37 -4.19 2.04
CA GLU A 50 0.83 -4.68 2.70
C GLU A 50 1.03 -6.19 2.51
N ALA A 51 -0.04 -6.97 2.65
CA ALA A 51 -0.01 -8.42 2.44
C ALA A 51 0.31 -8.83 0.98
N ALA A 52 0.04 -7.95 0.01
CA ALA A 52 0.27 -8.19 -1.41
C ALA A 52 1.62 -7.65 -1.91
N LEU A 53 2.35 -6.87 -1.11
CA LEU A 53 3.61 -6.26 -1.53
C LEU A 53 4.65 -7.32 -1.91
N PRO A 54 5.29 -7.21 -3.08
CA PRO A 54 6.49 -7.97 -3.40
C PRO A 54 7.61 -7.72 -2.38
N GLU A 55 8.45 -8.73 -2.11
CA GLU A 55 9.56 -8.59 -1.15
C GLU A 55 10.51 -7.44 -1.49
N ALA A 56 10.86 -7.30 -2.76
CA ALA A 56 11.75 -6.24 -3.24
C ALA A 56 11.08 -4.85 -3.35
N ALA A 57 9.78 -4.73 -3.11
CA ALA A 57 9.06 -3.46 -3.20
C ALA A 57 9.13 -2.63 -1.91
N VAL A 58 9.68 -3.18 -0.83
CA VAL A 58 9.83 -2.51 0.45
C VAL A 58 11.30 -2.35 0.79
N GLU A 59 11.63 -1.24 1.46
CA GLU A 59 12.96 -1.00 1.98
C GLU A 59 13.35 -2.04 3.05
N THR A 60 14.66 -2.26 3.23
CA THR A 60 15.23 -3.24 4.17
C THR A 60 14.79 -3.01 5.62
N GLU A 61 14.48 -1.76 5.97
CA GLU A 61 13.99 -1.30 7.25
C GLU A 61 12.58 -1.81 7.57
N TRP A 62 11.80 -2.23 6.57
CA TRP A 62 10.48 -2.86 6.72
C TRP A 62 10.61 -4.32 7.19
N SER A 63 11.29 -4.51 8.31
CA SER A 63 11.53 -5.81 8.92
C SER A 63 10.23 -6.50 9.36
N PRO A 64 10.23 -7.84 9.53
CA PRO A 64 9.06 -8.57 10.02
C PRO A 64 8.49 -8.00 11.33
N ALA A 65 9.35 -7.64 12.29
CA ALA A 65 8.93 -7.05 13.56
C ALA A 65 8.29 -5.66 13.39
N TYR A 66 8.85 -4.82 12.51
CA TYR A 66 8.28 -3.51 12.20
C TYR A 66 6.92 -3.66 11.49
N SER A 67 6.84 -4.56 10.51
CA SER A 67 5.59 -4.86 9.81
C SER A 67 4.50 -5.35 10.77
N GLU A 68 4.85 -6.18 11.75
CA GLU A 68 3.90 -6.68 12.75
C GLU A 68 3.39 -5.55 13.67
N ALA A 69 4.29 -4.69 14.15
CA ALA A 69 3.92 -3.52 14.94
C ALA A 69 2.99 -2.59 14.15
N TRP A 70 3.31 -2.30 12.88
CA TRP A 70 2.47 -1.51 12.00
C TRP A 70 1.09 -2.15 11.78
N ARG A 71 1.02 -3.47 11.49
CA ARG A 71 -0.24 -4.19 11.33
C ARG A 71 -1.11 -4.10 12.58
N ASN A 72 -0.52 -4.18 13.77
CA ASN A 72 -1.24 -4.05 15.03
C ASN A 72 -1.85 -2.66 15.18
N VAL A 73 -1.09 -1.60 14.88
CA VAL A 73 -1.62 -0.22 14.89
C VAL A 73 -2.78 -0.07 13.91
N VAL A 74 -2.65 -0.58 12.68
CA VAL A 74 -3.72 -0.53 11.67
C VAL A 74 -4.98 -1.22 12.17
N LYS A 75 -4.88 -2.42 12.73
CA LYS A 75 -6.04 -3.17 13.25
C LYS A 75 -6.79 -2.41 14.35
N THR A 76 -6.05 -1.76 15.25
CA THR A 76 -6.61 -1.05 16.41
C THR A 76 -6.94 0.41 16.14
N ALA A 77 -6.62 0.96 14.97
CA ALA A 77 -6.86 2.36 14.66
C ALA A 77 -8.36 2.67 14.57
N THR A 78 -8.82 3.63 15.37
CA THR A 78 -10.23 4.01 15.50
C THR A 78 -10.59 5.25 14.69
N GLY A 79 -9.59 6.02 14.23
CA GLY A 79 -9.79 7.31 13.59
C GLY A 79 -9.15 7.42 12.21
N PRO A 80 -9.69 8.28 11.32
CA PRO A 80 -9.09 8.54 10.01
C PRO A 80 -7.64 9.02 10.10
N SER A 81 -7.30 9.87 11.07
CA SER A 81 -5.95 10.44 11.22
C SER A 81 -4.89 9.37 11.50
N THR A 82 -5.18 8.42 12.37
CA THR A 82 -4.25 7.32 12.70
C THR A 82 -4.06 6.40 11.49
N LEU A 83 -5.13 6.07 10.78
CA LEU A 83 -5.03 5.26 9.55
C LEU A 83 -4.32 6.00 8.42
N MET A 84 -4.52 7.30 8.30
CA MET A 84 -3.80 8.14 7.34
C MET A 84 -2.29 8.13 7.66
N ALA A 85 -1.91 8.25 8.93
CA ALA A 85 -0.51 8.14 9.34
C ALA A 85 0.07 6.76 9.00
N CYS A 86 -0.70 5.68 9.17
CA CYS A 86 -0.29 4.33 8.77
C CYS A 86 -0.11 4.20 7.25
N ALA A 87 -0.97 4.84 6.45
CA ALA A 87 -0.84 4.89 5.00
C ALA A 87 0.47 5.59 4.58
N PHE A 88 0.77 6.75 5.17
CA PHE A 88 2.04 7.45 4.91
C PHE A 88 3.27 6.63 5.32
N LEU A 89 3.22 5.97 6.47
CA LEU A 89 4.33 5.12 6.90
C LEU A 89 4.57 3.99 5.91
N LEU A 90 3.52 3.39 5.35
CA LEU A 90 3.68 2.38 4.31
C LEU A 90 4.24 2.99 3.02
N GLU A 91 3.69 4.12 2.58
CA GLU A 91 4.15 4.84 1.38
C GLU A 91 5.63 5.21 1.43
N GLU A 92 6.13 5.66 2.58
CA GLU A 92 7.53 6.07 2.76
C GLU A 92 8.53 4.92 2.67
N HIS A 93 8.10 3.67 2.91
CA HIS A 93 8.96 2.49 2.84
C HIS A 93 8.81 1.72 1.53
N LEU A 94 8.05 2.25 0.56
CA LEU A 94 7.96 1.67 -0.77
C LEU A 94 9.08 2.19 -1.66
N ASP A 95 9.76 1.27 -2.31
CA ASP A 95 10.75 1.63 -3.33
C ASP A 95 10.05 2.33 -4.50
N PRO A 96 10.45 3.58 -4.85
CA PRO A 96 9.87 4.32 -5.96
C PRO A 96 9.94 3.60 -7.32
N GLU A 97 10.88 2.68 -7.52
CA GLU A 97 10.96 1.89 -8.76
C GLU A 97 9.72 1.00 -8.96
N TRP A 98 9.09 0.56 -7.87
CA TRP A 98 7.89 -0.29 -7.88
C TRP A 98 6.59 0.49 -8.08
N LEU A 99 6.67 1.80 -8.18
CA LEU A 99 5.51 2.68 -8.38
C LEU A 99 5.38 3.11 -9.84
N ASP A 100 4.17 3.01 -10.38
CA ASP A 100 3.84 3.59 -11.67
C ASP A 100 4.07 5.11 -11.63
N PRO A 101 4.92 5.69 -12.50
CA PRO A 101 5.27 7.10 -12.41
C PRO A 101 4.08 8.06 -12.56
N HIS A 102 3.08 7.71 -13.37
CA HIS A 102 1.92 8.56 -13.60
C HIS A 102 0.98 8.52 -12.38
N MET A 103 0.72 7.33 -11.85
CA MET A 103 -0.09 7.18 -10.65
C MET A 103 0.61 7.76 -9.42
N ASN A 104 1.93 7.61 -9.32
CA ASN A 104 2.72 8.21 -8.25
C ASN A 104 2.69 9.74 -8.31
N HIS A 105 2.74 10.32 -9.52
CA HIS A 105 2.52 11.76 -9.69
C HIS A 105 1.15 12.19 -9.18
N LEU A 106 0.08 11.48 -9.53
CA LEU A 106 -1.26 11.78 -9.03
C LEU A 106 -1.35 11.64 -7.50
N LEU A 107 -0.72 10.61 -6.92
CA LEU A 107 -0.62 10.43 -5.47
C LEU A 107 0.11 11.61 -4.80
N SER A 108 1.15 12.14 -5.45
CA SER A 108 1.90 13.32 -4.98
C SER A 108 1.07 14.61 -4.99
N CYS A 109 0.01 14.68 -5.81
CA CYS A 109 -0.91 15.82 -5.85
C CYS A 109 -1.89 15.84 -4.67
N LEU A 110 -2.02 14.74 -3.93
CA LEU A 110 -2.80 14.72 -2.69
C LEU A 110 -2.10 15.53 -1.58
N PRO A 111 -2.85 15.98 -0.55
CA PRO A 111 -2.26 16.70 0.58
C PRO A 111 -1.08 15.94 1.20
N GLN A 112 -0.01 16.67 1.50
CA GLN A 112 1.19 16.12 2.13
C GLN A 112 0.95 15.73 3.60
N ARG A 113 1.83 14.87 4.14
CA ARG A 113 1.73 14.19 5.44
C ARG A 113 1.07 14.99 6.55
N TRP A 114 1.64 16.13 6.91
CA TRP A 114 1.17 16.92 8.05
C TRP A 114 -0.28 17.40 7.88
N LYS A 115 -0.65 17.86 6.67
CA LYS A 115 -1.99 18.36 6.36
C LYS A 115 -2.99 17.23 6.23
N ALA A 116 -2.60 16.15 5.55
CA ALA A 116 -3.43 14.98 5.35
C ALA A 116 -3.81 14.29 6.67
N ILE A 117 -2.88 14.18 7.63
CA ILE A 117 -3.16 13.57 8.94
C ILE A 117 -4.11 14.46 9.76
N ARG A 118 -3.86 15.79 9.77
CA ARG A 118 -4.65 16.74 10.55
C ARG A 118 -6.08 16.89 10.03
N GLU A 119 -6.25 16.86 8.71
CA GLU A 119 -7.55 17.04 8.03
C GLU A 119 -8.11 15.70 7.52
N ALA A 120 -7.66 14.59 8.09
CA ALA A 120 -8.06 13.25 7.64
C ALA A 120 -9.56 13.04 7.83
N THR A 121 -10.22 12.77 6.73
CA THR A 121 -11.59 12.24 6.67
C THR A 121 -11.56 10.82 6.15
N ALA A 122 -12.59 10.02 6.43
CA ALA A 122 -12.69 8.68 5.86
C ALA A 122 -12.63 8.67 4.33
N SER A 123 -13.25 9.64 3.66
CA SER A 123 -13.18 9.77 2.20
C SER A 123 -11.76 10.04 1.71
N SER A 124 -11.03 10.97 2.36
CA SER A 124 -9.64 11.26 1.99
C SER A 124 -8.71 10.06 2.23
N LEU A 125 -8.95 9.29 3.30
CA LEU A 125 -8.23 8.07 3.60
C LEU A 125 -8.46 7.01 2.52
N CYS A 126 -9.72 6.72 2.22
CA CYS A 126 -10.09 5.74 1.20
C CYS A 126 -9.53 6.12 -0.18
N LEU A 127 -9.56 7.41 -0.53
CA LEU A 127 -8.97 7.90 -1.78
C LEU A 127 -7.46 7.65 -1.81
N ARG A 128 -6.74 7.98 -0.73
CA ARG A 128 -5.29 7.76 -0.67
C ARG A 128 -4.92 6.29 -0.76
N ILE A 129 -5.61 5.42 -0.01
CA ILE A 129 -5.45 3.96 -0.09
C ILE A 129 -5.72 3.45 -1.51
N PHE A 130 -6.78 3.94 -2.15
CA PHE A 130 -7.10 3.57 -3.52
C PHE A 130 -5.99 3.98 -4.49
N MET A 131 -5.51 5.22 -4.41
CA MET A 131 -4.44 5.71 -5.29
C MET A 131 -3.12 4.98 -5.06
N LEU A 132 -2.79 4.67 -3.81
CA LEU A 132 -1.64 3.83 -3.45
C LEU A 132 -1.76 2.42 -4.07
N ASP A 133 -2.92 1.78 -3.95
CA ASP A 133 -3.13 0.46 -4.54
C ASP A 133 -3.04 0.47 -6.08
N GLN A 134 -3.38 1.60 -6.72
CA GLN A 134 -3.23 1.74 -8.16
C GLN A 134 -1.81 2.09 -8.59
N SER A 135 -0.98 2.68 -7.73
CA SER A 135 0.41 3.02 -8.06
C SER A 135 1.36 1.82 -7.98
N ILE A 136 1.07 0.80 -7.17
CA ILE A 136 2.02 -0.30 -6.94
C ILE A 136 1.99 -1.35 -8.07
N HIS A 137 3.17 -1.73 -8.55
CA HIS A 137 3.38 -2.87 -9.44
C HIS A 137 3.50 -4.19 -8.66
N TYR A 138 2.37 -4.84 -8.35
CA TYR A 138 2.37 -6.09 -7.57
C TYR A 138 2.96 -7.32 -8.30
N ASN A 139 3.07 -7.27 -9.63
CA ASN A 139 3.60 -8.36 -10.45
C ASN A 139 5.11 -8.21 -10.64
N ALA A 140 5.89 -8.90 -9.80
CA ALA A 140 7.35 -8.85 -9.80
C ALA A 140 7.97 -9.21 -11.16
N ASN A 141 7.46 -10.25 -11.83
CA ASN A 141 8.00 -10.68 -13.13
C ASN A 141 7.81 -9.62 -14.21
N GLU A 142 6.63 -8.99 -14.23
CA GLU A 142 6.36 -7.91 -15.18
C GLU A 142 7.21 -6.67 -14.88
N HIS A 143 7.38 -6.35 -13.59
CA HIS A 143 8.22 -5.24 -13.16
C HIS A 143 9.69 -5.46 -13.56
N LEU A 144 10.27 -6.62 -13.27
CA LEU A 144 11.65 -6.97 -13.66
C LEU A 144 11.86 -6.90 -15.18
N ASN A 145 10.90 -7.38 -15.97
CA ASN A 145 10.97 -7.29 -17.43
C ASN A 145 10.95 -5.83 -17.92
N ARG A 146 10.16 -4.94 -17.28
CA ARG A 146 10.16 -3.51 -17.61
C ARG A 146 11.50 -2.86 -17.30
N VAL A 147 12.10 -3.16 -16.15
CA VAL A 147 13.41 -2.65 -15.75
C VAL A 147 14.50 -3.13 -16.70
N ALA A 148 14.50 -4.42 -17.05
CA ALA A 148 15.45 -4.99 -18.02
C ALA A 148 15.35 -4.31 -19.39
N ASN A 149 14.14 -4.10 -19.90
CA ASN A 149 13.91 -3.43 -21.19
C ASN A 149 14.36 -1.96 -21.16
N LYS A 150 14.13 -1.25 -20.05
CA LYS A 150 14.59 0.13 -19.87
C LYS A 150 16.12 0.21 -19.90
N ASN A 151 16.81 -0.70 -19.23
CA ASN A 151 18.28 -0.75 -19.20
C ASN A 151 18.89 -1.08 -20.57
N ALA A 152 18.25 -1.97 -21.34
CA ALA A 152 18.66 -2.26 -22.71
C ALA A 152 18.52 -1.05 -23.63
N ALA A 153 17.43 -0.28 -23.53
CA ALA A 153 17.22 0.93 -24.31
C ALA A 153 18.27 2.03 -24.00
N VAL A 154 18.58 2.26 -22.72
CA VAL A 154 19.59 3.25 -22.30
C VAL A 154 21.01 2.86 -22.76
N SER A 155 21.32 1.57 -22.76
CA SER A 155 22.62 1.07 -23.25
C SER A 155 22.78 1.29 -24.76
N SER A 156 21.68 1.23 -25.53
CA SER A 156 21.69 1.50 -26.97
C SER A 156 21.80 2.99 -27.33
N SER A 157 21.33 3.89 -26.47
CA SER A 157 21.41 5.34 -26.69
C SER A 157 22.77 5.96 -26.33
N ASN A 158 23.53 5.33 -25.42
CA ASN A 158 24.85 5.82 -24.99
C ASN A 158 26.02 5.25 -25.82
N GLY A 159 25.72 4.46 -26.86
CA GLY A 159 26.70 3.83 -27.75
C GLY A 159 26.92 4.54 -29.09
N ILE A 160 26.51 5.81 -29.22
CA ILE A 160 26.70 6.66 -30.41
C ILE A 160 27.56 7.87 -30.05
#